data_AF-A0A8S8YLP0-F1
#
_entry.id   AF-A0A8S8YLP0-F1
#
_cell.length_a   1.000
_cell.length_b   1.000
_cell.length_c   1.000
_cell.angle_alpha   90.00
_cell.angle_beta   90.00
_cell.angle_gamma   90.00
#
_symmetry.space_group_name_H-M   'P 1'
#
loop_
_entity.id
_entity.type
_entity.pdbx_description
1 polymer ?
#
loop_
_entity_poly.entity_id
_entity_poly.type
_entity_poly.pdbx_seq_one_letter_code
_entity_poly.pdbx_strand_id
1 'polypeptide(L)'
;MIELPSIDEAEGCIQCQMGSKLVLFVTGHCHWMCDYCPLSENRREIDFMYANERRVDIGDWGAIIEEGRAMNATGTGITGGDPMMAAERSMERLVEN
;
A
#
# COMPACT_ATOMS: atom_id res chain seq x y z
N MET A 1 -14.34 -24.35 4.34
CA MET A 1 -12.87 -24.53 4.46
C MET A 1 -12.28 -23.55 3.46
N ILE A 2 -11.44 -22.63 3.88
CA ILE A 2 -10.76 -21.69 2.96
C ILE A 2 -9.59 -22.47 2.37
N GLU A 3 -9.49 -22.52 1.04
CA GLU A 3 -8.34 -23.16 0.38
C GLU A 3 -7.08 -22.33 0.62
N LEU A 4 -5.94 -23.00 0.78
CA LEU A 4 -4.65 -22.34 0.91
C LEU A 4 -4.21 -21.81 -0.47
N PRO A 5 -3.49 -20.68 -0.53
CA PRO A 5 -3.00 -20.14 -1.80
C PRO A 5 -2.08 -21.14 -2.49
N SER A 6 -2.23 -21.27 -3.81
CA SER A 6 -1.37 -22.14 -4.62
C SER A 6 -0.17 -21.38 -5.20
N ILE A 7 0.91 -22.09 -5.50
CA ILE A 7 2.17 -21.49 -5.97
C ILE A 7 2.07 -20.89 -7.38
N ASP A 8 1.05 -21.26 -8.15
CA ASP A 8 0.78 -20.73 -9.48
C ASP A 8 0.01 -19.40 -9.48
N GLU A 9 -0.39 -18.91 -8.31
CA GLU A 9 -0.98 -17.58 -8.17
C GLU A 9 0.06 -16.46 -8.24
N ALA A 10 -0.40 -15.24 -8.53
CA ALA A 10 0.45 -14.06 -8.43
C ALA A 10 0.93 -13.88 -6.97
N GLU A 11 2.22 -13.59 -6.79
CA GLU A 11 2.85 -13.43 -5.47
C GLU A 11 2.08 -12.50 -4.53
N GLY A 12 1.61 -11.35 -5.03
CA GLY A 12 0.83 -10.40 -4.24
C GLY A 12 -0.56 -10.92 -3.82
N CYS A 13 -1.12 -11.92 -4.51
CA CYS A 13 -2.34 -12.61 -4.10
C CYS A 13 -2.05 -13.63 -3.00
N ILE A 14 -0.99 -14.43 -3.14
CA ILE A 14 -0.52 -15.37 -2.13
C ILE A 14 -0.30 -14.65 -0.80
N GLN A 15 0.46 -13.55 -0.81
CA GLN A 15 0.73 -12.72 0.37
C GLN A 15 -0.55 -12.12 0.98
N CYS A 16 -1.51 -11.72 0.14
CA CYS A 16 -2.79 -11.19 0.61
C CYS A 16 -3.63 -12.25 1.33
N GLN A 17 -3.73 -13.45 0.74
CA GLN A 17 -4.47 -14.57 1.33
C GLN A 17 -3.84 -15.04 2.65
N MET A 18 -2.51 -14.99 2.75
CA MET A 18 -1.78 -15.25 3.98
C MET A 18 -1.93 -14.14 5.03
N GLY A 19 -2.48 -12.98 4.67
CA GLY A 19 -2.55 -11.81 5.54
C GLY A 19 -1.20 -11.12 5.76
N SER A 20 -0.21 -11.37 4.90
CA SER A 20 1.16 -10.86 5.02
C SER A 20 1.52 -9.80 3.97
N LYS A 21 0.55 -9.29 3.20
CA LYS A 21 0.76 -8.16 2.29
C LYS A 21 0.38 -6.84 2.96
N LEU A 22 1.37 -6.01 3.28
CA LEU A 22 1.13 -4.61 3.66
C LEU A 22 0.50 -3.87 2.46
N VAL A 23 -0.56 -3.09 2.68
CA VAL A 23 -1.10 -2.21 1.65
C VAL A 23 -0.65 -0.79 1.93
N LEU A 24 0.23 -0.25 1.08
CA LEU A 24 0.74 1.11 1.21
C LEU A 24 0.05 2.01 0.19
N PHE A 25 -0.86 2.86 0.65
CA PHE A 25 -1.43 3.94 -0.15
C PHE A 25 -0.51 5.16 -0.06
N VAL A 26 0.22 5.48 -1.13
CA VAL A 26 1.30 6.50 -1.11
C VAL A 26 0.85 7.92 -1.42
N THR A 27 -0.29 8.10 -2.06
CA THR A 27 -0.86 9.41 -2.40
C THR A 27 -2.32 9.31 -2.81
N GLY A 28 -3.10 10.36 -2.61
CA GLY A 28 -4.46 10.51 -3.15
C GLY A 28 -4.52 11.20 -4.51
N HIS A 29 -3.41 11.77 -5.00
CA HIS A 29 -3.37 12.46 -6.28
C HIS A 29 -3.47 11.48 -7.46
N CYS A 30 -4.33 11.79 -8.43
CA CYS A 30 -4.51 10.98 -9.63
C CYS A 30 -4.81 11.87 -10.84
N HIS A 31 -4.03 11.76 -11.90
CA HIS A 31 -4.26 12.60 -13.08
C HIS A 31 -5.47 12.18 -13.93
N TRP A 32 -5.97 10.95 -13.75
CA TRP A 32 -7.04 10.38 -14.57
C TRP A 32 -8.45 10.81 -14.15
N MET A 33 -8.65 11.10 -12.86
CA MET A 33 -9.94 11.54 -12.29
C MET A 33 -11.15 10.72 -12.77
N CYS A 34 -11.05 9.39 -12.77
CA CYS A 34 -12.07 8.52 -13.34
C CYS A 34 -13.44 8.64 -12.65
N ASP A 35 -14.52 8.62 -13.44
CA ASP A 35 -15.91 8.63 -12.94
C ASP A 35 -16.25 7.41 -12.08
N TYR A 36 -15.56 6.29 -12.28
CA TYR A 36 -15.73 5.06 -11.52
C TYR A 36 -14.75 4.91 -10.36
N CYS A 37 -13.95 5.94 -10.05
CA CYS A 37 -12.89 5.82 -9.05
C CYS A 37 -13.48 5.43 -7.68
N PRO A 38 -13.03 4.32 -7.06
CA PRO A 38 -13.59 3.83 -5.81
C PRO A 38 -13.10 4.60 -4.59
N LEU A 39 -12.11 5.49 -4.74
CA LEU A 39 -11.62 6.31 -3.64
C LEU A 39 -12.72 7.27 -3.18
N SER A 40 -12.92 7.30 -1.87
CA SER A 40 -13.77 8.27 -1.19
C SER A 40 -13.20 9.68 -1.28
N GLU A 41 -14.05 10.70 -1.17
CA GLU A 41 -13.65 12.11 -1.27
C GLU A 41 -12.54 12.49 -0.28
N ASN A 42 -12.55 11.90 0.93
CA ASN A 42 -11.53 12.13 1.94
C ASN A 42 -10.17 11.44 1.66
N ARG A 43 -10.09 10.62 0.60
CA ARG A 43 -8.85 9.97 0.13
C ARG A 43 -8.41 10.46 -1.26
N ARG A 44 -9.22 11.25 -1.96
CA ARG A 44 -8.85 11.85 -3.25
C ARG A 44 -8.12 13.17 -3.05
N GLU A 45 -7.11 13.43 -3.90
CA GLU A 45 -6.38 14.70 -3.93
C GLU A 45 -5.80 15.12 -2.56
N ILE A 46 -5.43 14.13 -1.74
CA ILE A 46 -4.71 14.31 -0.49
C ILE A 46 -3.26 13.87 -0.64
N ASP A 47 -2.38 14.45 0.19
CA ASP A 47 -0.96 14.09 0.19
C ASP A 47 -0.54 13.24 1.41
N PHE A 48 -1.47 12.59 2.11
CA PHE A 48 -1.14 11.73 3.26
C PHE A 48 -0.90 10.27 2.90
N MET A 49 0.01 9.66 3.67
CA MET A 49 0.36 8.25 3.75
C MET A 49 -0.78 7.38 4.30
N TYR A 50 -1.02 6.15 3.82
CA TYR A 50 -1.61 5.11 4.68
C TYR A 50 -0.86 3.79 4.56
N ALA A 51 -0.47 3.23 5.70
CA ALA A 51 -0.03 1.85 5.84
C ALA A 51 -1.19 1.05 6.43
N ASN A 52 -1.78 0.15 5.64
CA ASN A 52 -3.10 -0.43 5.92
C ASN A 52 -4.12 0.69 6.19
N GLU A 53 -4.69 0.73 7.40
CA GLU A 53 -5.63 1.78 7.85
C GLU A 53 -4.96 2.88 8.70
N ARG A 54 -3.67 2.72 9.04
CA ARG A 54 -2.92 3.71 9.81
C ARG A 54 -2.52 4.85 8.88
N ARG A 55 -3.00 6.07 9.17
CA ARG A 55 -2.52 7.29 8.52
C ARG A 55 -1.06 7.54 8.93
N VAL A 56 -0.24 7.89 7.94
CA VAL A 56 1.18 8.17 8.14
C VAL A 56 1.55 9.49 7.46
N ASP A 57 2.44 10.26 8.07
CA ASP A 57 2.97 11.48 7.46
C ASP A 57 3.99 11.15 6.36
N ILE A 58 4.10 12.02 5.36
CA ILE A 58 5.05 11.83 4.26
C ILE A 58 6.48 11.73 4.82
N GLY A 59 7.21 10.69 4.43
CA GLY A 59 8.59 10.45 4.85
C GLY A 59 8.74 9.77 6.21
N ASP A 60 7.65 9.50 6.93
CA ASP A 60 7.69 8.66 8.14
C ASP A 60 7.70 7.18 7.78
N TRP A 61 8.81 6.75 7.17
CA TRP A 61 9.05 5.35 6.81
C TRP A 61 9.15 4.44 8.03
N GLY A 62 9.52 4.98 9.20
CA GLY A 62 9.55 4.25 10.45
C GLY A 62 8.17 3.73 10.84
N ALA A 63 7.14 4.58 10.81
CA ALA A 63 5.77 4.18 11.08
C ALA A 63 5.24 3.12 10.08
N ILE A 64 5.67 3.18 8.82
CA ILE A 64 5.31 2.16 7.81
C ILE A 64 5.96 0.82 8.13
N ILE A 65 7.26 0.82 8.48
CA ILE A 65 7.99 -0.39 8.87
C ILE A 65 7.41 -1.00 10.15
N GLU A 66 7.05 -0.17 11.14
CA GLU A 66 6.36 -0.61 12.35
C GLU A 66 5.05 -1.33 12.03
N GLU A 67 4.23 -0.77 11.13
CA GLU A 67 2.96 -1.38 10.70
C GLU A 67 3.21 -2.71 9.97
N GLY A 68 4.20 -2.75 9.07
CA GLY A 68 4.62 -3.98 8.39
C GLY A 68 5.06 -5.06 9.38
N ARG A 69 5.83 -4.72 10.41
CA ARG A 69 6.24 -5.64 11.47
C ARG A 69 5.05 -6.13 12.30
N ALA A 70 4.14 -5.22 12.66
CA ALA A 70 2.96 -5.56 13.47
C ALA A 70 2.09 -6.64 12.82
N MET A 71 2.05 -6.70 11.48
CA MET A 71 1.32 -7.72 10.72
C MET A 71 2.20 -8.87 10.18
N ASN A 72 3.51 -8.90 10.48
CA ASN A 72 4.47 -9.83 9.89
C ASN A 72 4.46 -9.82 8.35
N ALA A 73 4.51 -8.63 7.76
CA ALA A 73 4.44 -8.47 6.31
C ALA A 73 5.64 -9.15 5.61
N THR A 74 5.37 -9.91 4.56
CA THR A 74 6.38 -10.52 3.67
C THR A 74 6.53 -9.78 2.36
N GLY A 75 5.64 -8.81 2.11
CA GLY A 75 5.65 -7.96 0.93
C GLY A 75 4.74 -6.75 1.12
N THR A 76 4.81 -5.82 0.17
CA THR A 76 3.98 -4.60 0.18
C THR A 76 3.37 -4.38 -1.20
N GLY A 77 2.04 -4.21 -1.24
CA GLY A 77 1.36 -3.67 -2.41
C GLY A 77 1.33 -2.15 -2.33
N ILE A 78 2.00 -1.48 -3.26
CA ILE A 78 2.01 -0.02 -3.36
C ILE A 78 0.85 0.42 -4.25
N THR A 79 0.01 1.30 -3.71
CA THR A 79 -1.19 1.84 -4.36
C THR A 79 -1.36 3.32 -4.00
N GLY A 80 -2.46 3.94 -4.38
CA GLY A 80 -2.67 5.38 -4.34
C GLY A 80 -3.52 5.80 -5.53
N GLY A 81 -4.05 7.03 -5.51
CA GLY A 81 -4.80 7.60 -6.65
C GLY A 81 -4.13 7.24 -7.97
N ASP A 82 -2.94 7.77 -8.21
CA ASP A 82 -1.96 7.20 -9.13
C ASP A 82 -0.59 7.18 -8.42
N PRO A 83 -0.04 5.99 -8.09
CA PRO A 83 1.27 5.87 -7.44
C PRO A 83 2.42 6.52 -8.23
N MET A 84 2.25 6.68 -9.55
CA MET A 84 3.24 7.33 -10.41
C MET A 84 3.30 8.85 -10.18
N MET A 85 2.24 9.46 -9.65
CA MET A 85 2.27 10.86 -9.22
C MET A 85 3.18 11.09 -8.00
N ALA A 86 3.51 10.02 -7.27
CA ALA A 86 4.44 10.01 -6.14
C ALA A 86 5.62 9.06 -6.39
N ALA A 87 6.13 9.00 -7.63
CA ALA A 87 7.12 8.01 -8.06
C ALA A 87 8.36 7.91 -7.15
N GLU A 88 8.90 9.04 -6.67
CA GLU A 88 10.05 9.03 -5.74
C GLU A 88 9.73 8.28 -4.45
N ARG A 89 8.56 8.56 -3.84
CA ARG A 89 8.08 7.87 -2.63
C ARG A 89 7.81 6.40 -2.93
N SER A 90 7.20 6.09 -4.07
CA SER A 90 6.88 4.71 -4.49
C SER A 90 8.13 3.84 -4.72
N MET A 91 9.26 4.45 -5.11
CA MET A 91 10.52 3.74 -5.33
C MET A 91 11.44 3.73 -4.12
N GLU A 92 11.15 4.54 -3.10
CA GLU A 92 11.97 4.59 -1.91
C GLU A 92 11.96 3.22 -1.22
N ARG A 93 13.15 2.62 -1.12
CA ARG A 93 13.27 1.30 -0.52
C ARG A 93 13.14 1.44 0.99
N LEU A 94 12.15 0.73 1.54
CA LEU A 94 12.12 0.37 2.94
C LEU A 94 13.27 -0.61 3.21
N VAL A 95 14.44 -0.10 3.60
CA VAL A 95 15.60 -0.92 3.98
C VAL A 95 15.70 -0.94 5.49
N GLU A 96 15.61 -2.13 6.08
CA GLU A 96 15.99 -2.34 7.48
C GLU A 96 17.52 -2.38 7.58
N ASN A 97 18.08 -1.70 8.60
CA ASN A 97 19.45 -1.94 9.06
C ASN A 97 19.48 -3.08 10.06
#